data_AF-A0A1I7RSK7-F1
#
_entry.id   AF-A0A1I7RSK7-F1
#
_cell.length_a   1.000
_cell.length_b   1.000
_cell.length_c   1.000
_cell.angle_alpha   90.00
_cell.angle_beta   90.00
_cell.angle_gamma   90.00
#
_symmetry.space_group_name_H-M   'P 1'
#
loop_
_entity.id
_entity.type
_entity.pdbx_description
1 polymer ?
#
loop_
_entity_poly.entity_id
_entity_poly.type
_entity_poly.pdbx_seq_one_letter_code
_entity_poly.pdbx_strand_id
1 'polypeptide(L)'
;MKSSAFLLFVLFKSSLQCGSVGGGADGRIYTNPSLQWEMSPPAAWTYPVSYAQQTGQFFAQQPLTQQDAINKAQSDMQSAVLTALSENDLPTNNVRVSTGYSAQQVSDCVKVTPTSTGQGIPSTTTANQEFGVEEQGAITRLAQSSMDVPVAMCAARSFTMVTYRPNIVQGSLQINGLTLSGFQLRSLVGQIQSLLSFRSHVRFQTPITYS
;
A
#
# COMPACT_ATOMS: atom_id res chain seq x y z
N MET A 1 -77.45 29.65 -4.91
CA MET A 1 -76.68 29.66 -3.64
C MET A 1 -75.89 28.37 -3.57
N LYS A 2 -74.56 28.46 -3.50
CA LYS A 2 -73.62 27.36 -3.67
C LYS A 2 -73.38 26.67 -2.31
N SER A 3 -73.66 25.38 -2.21
CA SER A 3 -73.25 24.53 -1.09
C SER A 3 -71.75 24.27 -1.14
N SER A 4 -71.02 24.76 -0.14
CA SER A 4 -69.62 24.43 0.10
C SER A 4 -69.54 23.11 0.88
N ALA A 5 -69.16 22.02 0.20
CA ALA A 5 -68.72 20.79 0.83
C ALA A 5 -67.26 20.95 1.27
N PHE A 6 -67.04 21.08 2.58
CA PHE A 6 -65.73 21.20 3.21
C PHE A 6 -65.15 19.79 3.42
N LEU A 7 -64.30 19.37 2.49
CA LEU A 7 -63.60 18.08 2.51
C LEU A 7 -62.46 18.14 3.54
N LEU A 8 -62.70 17.54 4.72
CA LEU A 8 -61.73 17.40 5.80
C LEU A 8 -60.72 16.29 5.43
N PHE A 9 -59.57 16.68 4.88
CA PHE A 9 -58.45 15.78 4.56
C PHE A 9 -57.69 15.43 5.84
N VAL A 10 -57.95 14.25 6.40
CA VAL A 10 -57.23 13.70 7.56
C VAL A 10 -55.84 13.27 7.09
N LEU A 11 -54.84 14.12 7.34
CA LEU A 11 -53.41 13.82 7.18
C LEU A 11 -52.99 12.82 8.27
N PHE A 12 -53.06 11.52 7.96
CA PHE A 12 -52.31 10.50 8.68
C PHE A 12 -50.81 10.75 8.47
N LYS A 13 -50.16 11.39 9.45
CA LYS A 13 -48.70 11.36 9.56
C LYS A 13 -48.30 9.95 9.99
N SER A 14 -48.02 9.09 9.03
CA SER A 14 -47.25 7.87 9.24
C SER A 14 -45.86 8.28 9.73
N SER A 15 -45.66 8.30 11.05
CA SER A 15 -44.32 8.27 11.62
C SER A 15 -43.70 6.94 11.24
N LEU A 16 -42.95 6.92 10.13
CA LEU A 16 -41.98 5.88 9.84
C LEU A 16 -40.94 5.93 10.97
N GLN A 17 -41.24 5.18 12.02
CA GLN A 17 -40.32 4.84 13.08
C GLN A 17 -39.25 3.97 12.41
N CYS A 18 -38.17 4.61 11.98
CA CYS A 18 -36.99 3.92 11.49
C CYS A 18 -36.45 3.11 12.68
N GLY A 19 -36.75 1.82 12.68
CA GLY A 19 -36.30 0.91 13.72
C GLY A 19 -34.78 0.96 13.82
N SER A 20 -34.28 1.12 15.05
CA SER A 20 -32.88 0.86 15.37
C SER A 20 -32.60 -0.63 15.16
N VAL A 21 -32.29 -1.00 13.92
CA VAL A 21 -31.77 -2.32 13.61
C VAL A 21 -30.31 -2.31 14.01
N GLY A 22 -29.99 -3.07 15.06
CA GLY A 22 -28.68 -3.57 15.47
C GLY A 22 -27.47 -2.69 15.17
N GLY A 23 -26.80 -2.20 16.21
CA GLY A 23 -25.54 -1.48 16.11
C GLY A 23 -24.56 -2.19 15.15
N GLY A 24 -24.53 -1.72 13.91
CA GLY A 24 -23.57 -2.18 12.90
C GLY A 24 -22.17 -1.78 13.33
N ALA A 25 -21.17 -2.25 12.59
CA ALA A 25 -19.76 -1.93 12.83
C ALA A 25 -19.51 -0.40 13.02
N ASP A 26 -20.37 0.44 12.46
CA ASP A 26 -20.27 1.90 12.50
C ASP A 26 -20.55 2.51 13.89
N GLY A 27 -21.35 1.85 14.73
CA GLY A 27 -21.65 2.26 16.10
C GLY A 27 -20.65 1.74 17.14
N ARG A 28 -19.72 0.85 16.74
CA ARG A 28 -18.67 0.32 17.63
C ARG A 28 -17.60 1.38 17.87
N ILE A 29 -17.15 1.48 19.11
CA ILE A 29 -15.99 2.30 19.47
C ILE A 29 -14.73 1.44 19.36
N TYR A 30 -13.74 1.98 18.66
CA TYR A 30 -12.42 1.40 18.49
C TYR A 30 -11.42 2.24 19.29
N THR A 31 -10.58 1.57 20.08
CA THR A 31 -9.52 2.21 20.87
C THR A 31 -8.21 1.59 20.46
N ASN A 32 -7.25 2.44 20.08
CA ASN A 32 -5.99 2.05 19.48
C ASN A 32 -6.18 1.05 18.31
N PRO A 33 -6.81 1.47 17.19
CA PRO A 33 -7.14 0.54 16.12
C PRO A 33 -5.88 -0.05 15.48
N SER A 34 -5.98 -1.35 15.13
CA SER A 34 -5.00 -2.04 14.29
C SER A 34 -5.53 -2.14 12.87
N LEU A 35 -4.67 -1.87 11.88
CA LEU A 35 -4.95 -1.91 10.45
C LEU A 35 -4.07 -2.98 9.80
N GLN A 36 -4.63 -3.77 8.88
CA GLN A 36 -3.91 -4.82 8.16
C GLN A 36 -4.35 -4.88 6.71
N TRP A 37 -3.41 -5.12 5.79
CA TRP A 37 -3.67 -5.21 4.36
C TRP A 37 -2.59 -6.02 3.63
N GLU A 38 -2.91 -6.37 2.39
CA GLU A 38 -1.97 -6.94 1.43
C GLU A 38 -1.74 -5.94 0.30
N MET A 39 -0.48 -5.81 -0.12
CA MET A 39 -0.07 -4.83 -1.13
C MET A 39 1.07 -5.36 -2.00
N SER A 40 1.24 -4.75 -3.16
CA SER A 40 2.52 -4.72 -3.85
C SER A 40 3.27 -3.45 -3.40
N PRO A 41 4.47 -3.58 -2.82
CA PRO A 41 5.18 -2.44 -2.24
C PRO A 41 5.76 -1.54 -3.34
N PRO A 42 5.92 -0.24 -3.09
CA PRO A 42 6.67 0.64 -3.96
C PRO A 42 8.16 0.28 -3.97
N ALA A 43 8.85 0.63 -5.05
CA ALA A 43 10.31 0.45 -5.13
C ALA A 43 11.05 1.15 -3.98
N ALA A 44 10.54 2.29 -3.50
CA ALA A 44 11.11 3.03 -2.37
C ALA A 44 11.07 2.27 -1.02
N TRP A 45 10.27 1.19 -0.92
CA TRP A 45 10.15 0.37 0.30
C TRP A 45 10.90 -0.97 0.19
N THR A 46 11.55 -1.23 -0.94
CA THR A 46 12.39 -2.41 -1.13
C THR A 46 13.87 -2.01 -1.18
N TYR A 47 14.76 -2.99 -1.17
CA TYR A 47 16.19 -2.75 -1.34
C TYR A 47 16.77 -3.77 -2.33
N PRO A 48 17.82 -3.45 -3.07
CA PRO A 48 18.38 -4.36 -4.05
C PRO A 48 19.46 -5.26 -3.42
N VAL A 49 20.06 -6.13 -4.24
CA VAL A 49 21.28 -6.87 -3.88
C VAL A 49 22.47 -5.93 -3.67
N SER A 50 23.45 -6.35 -2.86
CA SER A 50 24.58 -5.50 -2.45
C SER A 50 25.45 -4.98 -3.60
N TYR A 51 25.52 -5.71 -4.71
CA TYR A 51 26.26 -5.33 -5.91
C TYR A 51 25.43 -4.56 -6.94
N ALA A 52 24.18 -4.18 -6.61
CA ALA A 52 23.25 -3.57 -7.57
C ALA A 52 23.73 -2.25 -8.16
N GLN A 53 24.54 -1.47 -7.42
CA GLN A 53 25.14 -0.25 -7.95
C GLN A 53 26.14 -0.52 -9.09
N GLN A 54 26.85 -1.64 -9.02
CA GLN A 54 27.87 -2.03 -10.00
C GLN A 54 27.23 -2.62 -11.26
N THR A 55 26.07 -3.26 -11.11
CA THR A 55 25.33 -3.95 -12.19
C THR A 55 24.13 -3.16 -12.72
N GLY A 56 23.81 -2.01 -12.11
CA GLY A 56 22.63 -1.19 -12.44
C GLY A 56 21.29 -1.82 -12.05
N GLN A 57 21.27 -2.80 -11.15
CA GLN A 57 20.11 -3.60 -10.75
C GLN A 57 19.24 -2.93 -9.67
N PHE A 58 18.90 -1.66 -9.83
CA PHE A 58 18.07 -0.92 -8.90
C PHE A 58 16.98 -0.12 -9.61
N PHE A 59 15.88 0.10 -8.90
CA PHE A 59 14.79 0.95 -9.35
C PHE A 59 15.04 2.41 -8.98
N ALA A 60 14.32 3.33 -9.62
CA ALA A 60 14.37 4.73 -9.21
C ALA A 60 13.85 4.89 -7.77
N GLN A 61 14.50 5.76 -6.98
CA GLN A 61 14.14 6.04 -5.57
C GLN A 61 14.26 4.84 -4.61
N GLN A 62 14.82 3.70 -5.06
CA GLN A 62 15.03 2.54 -4.22
C GLN A 62 16.24 2.75 -3.29
N PRO A 63 16.07 2.60 -1.96
CA PRO A 63 17.19 2.62 -1.02
C PRO A 63 18.13 1.43 -1.24
N LEU A 64 19.41 1.60 -0.90
CA LEU A 64 20.43 0.56 -1.09
C LEU A 64 20.53 -0.42 0.08
N THR A 65 19.93 -0.08 1.23
CA THR A 65 19.98 -0.89 2.43
C THR A 65 18.57 -1.24 2.91
N GLN A 66 18.45 -2.38 3.59
CA GLN A 66 17.20 -2.81 4.20
C GLN A 66 16.69 -1.80 5.24
N GLN A 67 17.59 -1.23 6.05
CA GLN A 67 17.21 -0.30 7.11
C GLN A 67 16.63 0.99 6.54
N ASP A 68 17.21 1.53 5.47
CA ASP A 68 16.71 2.75 4.83
C ASP A 68 15.34 2.52 4.19
N ALA A 69 15.12 1.35 3.58
CA ALA A 69 13.82 0.95 3.03
C ALA A 69 12.75 0.84 4.12
N ILE A 70 13.08 0.27 5.28
CA ILE A 70 12.17 0.22 6.45
C ILE A 70 11.86 1.63 6.95
N ASN A 71 12.88 2.48 7.12
CA ASN A 71 12.72 3.86 7.59
C ASN A 71 11.83 4.66 6.62
N LYS A 72 11.99 4.46 5.31
CA LYS A 72 11.17 5.12 4.29
C LYS A 72 9.70 4.67 4.37
N ALA A 73 9.47 3.37 4.47
CA ALA A 73 8.12 2.81 4.62
C ALA A 73 7.43 3.33 5.89
N GLN A 74 8.15 3.35 7.01
CA GLN A 74 7.68 3.89 8.28
C GLN A 74 7.28 5.37 8.18
N SER A 75 8.16 6.18 7.59
CA SER A 75 7.91 7.61 7.38
C SER A 75 6.69 7.87 6.50
N ASP A 76 6.54 7.12 5.42
CA ASP A 76 5.42 7.26 4.48
C ASP A 76 4.08 6.88 5.14
N MET A 77 4.05 5.75 5.85
CA MET A 77 2.87 5.31 6.60
C MET A 77 2.50 6.29 7.72
N GLN A 78 3.48 6.75 8.50
CA GLN A 78 3.24 7.73 9.54
C GLN A 78 2.71 9.05 8.97
N SER A 79 3.31 9.53 7.87
CA SER A 79 2.83 10.75 7.21
C SER A 79 1.41 10.59 6.67
N ALA A 80 1.08 9.43 6.08
CA ALA A 80 -0.27 9.14 5.60
C ALA A 80 -1.30 9.16 6.74
N VAL A 81 -1.00 8.54 7.89
CA VAL A 81 -1.88 8.55 9.06
C VAL A 81 -2.08 9.96 9.61
N LEU A 82 -1.00 10.70 9.84
CA LEU A 82 -1.11 12.06 10.40
C LEU A 82 -1.85 13.02 9.47
N THR A 83 -1.64 12.87 8.15
CA THR A 83 -2.37 13.64 7.15
C THR A 83 -3.86 13.29 7.18
N ALA A 84 -4.21 11.99 7.17
CA ALA A 84 -5.60 11.55 7.22
C ALA A 84 -6.31 11.96 8.52
N LEU A 85 -5.61 11.95 9.67
CA LEU A 85 -6.16 12.45 10.92
C LEU A 85 -6.47 13.95 10.82
N SER A 86 -5.53 14.73 10.28
CA SER A 86 -5.72 16.16 10.07
C SER A 86 -6.88 16.47 9.11
N GLU A 87 -7.04 15.69 8.04
CA GLU A 87 -8.10 15.87 7.05
C GLU A 87 -9.50 15.44 7.53
N ASN A 88 -9.59 14.65 8.60
CA ASN A 88 -10.86 14.30 9.27
C ASN A 88 -11.12 15.15 10.53
N ASP A 89 -10.37 16.23 10.77
CA ASP A 89 -10.45 17.04 12.00
C ASP A 89 -10.29 16.22 13.29
N LEU A 90 -9.47 15.16 13.23
CA LEU A 90 -9.19 14.28 14.38
C LEU A 90 -7.92 14.72 15.11
N PRO A 91 -7.85 14.50 16.44
CA PRO A 91 -6.68 14.89 17.22
C PRO A 91 -5.45 14.11 16.78
N THR A 92 -4.37 14.83 16.47
CA THR A 92 -3.04 14.27 16.14
C THR A 92 -2.11 14.25 17.35
N ASN A 93 -2.46 15.00 18.41
CA ASN A 93 -1.68 15.08 19.65
C ASN A 93 -1.65 13.72 20.36
N ASN A 94 -0.47 13.30 20.83
CA ASN A 94 -0.22 12.03 21.51
C ASN A 94 -0.50 10.77 20.66
N VAL A 95 -0.77 10.91 19.36
CA VAL A 95 -0.91 9.76 18.48
C VAL A 95 0.46 9.18 18.16
N ARG A 96 0.63 7.88 18.36
CA ARG A 96 1.84 7.14 17.98
C ARG A 96 1.50 6.04 16.98
N VAL A 97 2.14 6.11 15.82
CA VAL A 97 2.00 5.11 14.76
C VAL A 97 3.11 4.08 14.90
N SER A 98 2.74 2.80 14.98
CA SER A 98 3.67 1.68 14.84
C SER A 98 3.32 0.92 13.56
N THR A 99 4.32 0.52 12.79
CA THR A 99 4.12 -0.16 11.51
C THR A 99 4.73 -1.55 11.54
N GLY A 100 4.01 -2.55 11.07
CA GLY A 100 4.56 -3.85 10.74
C GLY A 100 4.79 -3.95 9.24
N TYR A 101 6.03 -3.75 8.81
CA TYR A 101 6.46 -3.99 7.44
C TYR A 101 7.88 -4.55 7.44
N SER A 102 8.11 -5.55 6.61
CA SER A 102 9.44 -6.11 6.35
C SER A 102 9.85 -5.78 4.93
N ALA A 103 10.91 -4.99 4.78
CA ALA A 103 11.44 -4.65 3.48
C ALA A 103 11.97 -5.91 2.79
N GLN A 104 11.55 -6.12 1.54
CA GLN A 104 12.01 -7.23 0.71
C GLN A 104 13.26 -6.84 -0.06
N GLN A 105 14.17 -7.81 -0.23
CA GLN A 105 15.25 -7.68 -1.21
C GLN A 105 14.68 -7.95 -2.61
N VAL A 106 14.56 -6.92 -3.43
CA VAL A 106 14.11 -7.05 -4.82
C VAL A 106 14.95 -6.13 -5.68
N SER A 107 15.61 -6.68 -6.69
CA SER A 107 16.46 -5.91 -7.60
C SER A 107 15.75 -5.69 -8.93
N ASP A 108 16.10 -4.61 -9.63
CA ASP A 108 15.79 -4.53 -11.07
C ASP A 108 16.73 -5.51 -11.82
N CYS A 109 16.44 -5.78 -13.08
CA CYS A 109 17.28 -6.67 -13.86
C CYS A 109 18.60 -5.99 -14.28
N VAL A 110 19.60 -6.78 -14.71
CA VAL A 110 20.97 -6.29 -14.99
C VAL A 110 20.96 -5.27 -16.14
N LYS A 111 21.49 -4.07 -15.90
CA LYS A 111 21.61 -3.01 -16.93
C LYS A 111 23.05 -2.72 -17.34
N VAL A 112 24.02 -3.16 -16.54
CA VAL A 112 25.44 -2.96 -16.78
C VAL A 112 26.16 -4.29 -16.61
N THR A 113 26.91 -4.71 -17.63
CA THR A 113 27.80 -5.86 -17.51
C THR A 113 28.96 -5.49 -16.59
N PRO A 114 29.14 -6.19 -15.45
CA PRO A 114 30.22 -5.87 -14.52
C PRO A 114 31.58 -6.11 -15.20
N THR A 115 32.48 -5.13 -15.12
CA THR A 115 33.83 -5.20 -15.71
C THR A 115 34.80 -6.03 -14.87
N SER A 116 34.43 -6.42 -13.65
CA SER A 116 35.26 -7.21 -12.73
C SER A 116 34.55 -8.49 -12.28
N THR A 117 35.03 -9.64 -12.78
CA THR A 117 34.57 -10.99 -12.39
C THR A 117 35.13 -11.48 -11.04
N GLY A 118 35.92 -10.65 -10.33
CA GLY A 118 36.69 -11.07 -9.15
C GLY A 118 36.07 -10.84 -7.77
N GLN A 119 34.86 -10.27 -7.67
CA GLN A 119 34.26 -9.86 -6.37
C GLN A 119 33.00 -10.64 -5.96
N GLY A 120 32.76 -11.83 -6.49
CA GLY A 120 31.52 -12.58 -6.22
C GLY A 120 30.27 -11.97 -6.88
N ILE A 121 30.48 -11.07 -7.84
CA ILE A 121 29.44 -10.49 -8.69
C ILE A 121 29.12 -11.53 -9.78
N PRO A 122 27.86 -11.98 -9.94
CA PRO A 122 27.49 -12.91 -11.00
C PRO A 122 27.91 -12.33 -12.37
N SER A 123 28.68 -13.09 -13.15
CA SER A 123 29.49 -12.49 -14.23
C SER A 123 28.69 -11.91 -15.38
N THR A 124 27.43 -12.26 -15.60
CA THR A 124 26.69 -11.72 -16.76
C THR A 124 25.19 -11.93 -16.74
N THR A 125 24.61 -12.60 -15.74
CA THR A 125 23.33 -13.26 -16.01
C THR A 125 22.40 -13.34 -14.80
N THR A 126 21.14 -12.94 -15.02
CA THR A 126 20.03 -13.20 -14.09
C THR A 126 19.45 -14.60 -14.28
N ALA A 127 20.21 -15.56 -14.83
CA ALA A 127 19.68 -16.93 -14.96
C ALA A 127 19.33 -17.46 -13.57
N ASN A 128 18.09 -17.92 -13.45
CA ASN A 128 17.47 -18.39 -12.21
C ASN A 128 17.40 -17.33 -11.09
N GLN A 129 17.70 -16.06 -11.36
CA GLN A 129 17.51 -14.97 -10.40
C GLN A 129 16.17 -14.28 -10.63
N GLU A 130 15.51 -13.92 -9.54
CA GLU A 130 14.29 -13.13 -9.59
C GLU A 130 14.61 -11.64 -9.66
N PHE A 131 13.88 -10.91 -10.49
CA PHE A 131 13.93 -9.45 -10.55
C PHE A 131 12.53 -8.88 -10.50
N GLY A 132 12.41 -7.67 -9.96
CA GLY A 132 11.15 -6.97 -9.84
C GLY A 132 10.68 -6.38 -11.17
N VAL A 133 9.37 -6.36 -11.35
CA VAL A 133 8.72 -5.65 -12.45
C VAL A 133 7.93 -4.50 -11.83
N GLU A 134 8.39 -3.29 -12.12
CA GLU A 134 7.79 -2.06 -11.61
C GLU A 134 6.71 -1.54 -12.58
N GLU A 135 5.50 -1.36 -12.05
CA GLU A 135 4.37 -0.75 -12.73
C GLU A 135 3.85 0.40 -11.87
N GLN A 136 3.87 1.62 -12.40
CA GLN A 136 3.35 2.82 -11.72
C GLN A 136 3.99 3.10 -10.34
N GLY A 137 5.27 2.77 -10.16
CA GLY A 137 6.01 2.97 -8.90
C GLY A 137 5.97 1.77 -7.93
N ALA A 138 5.09 0.80 -8.18
CA ALA A 138 4.95 -0.42 -7.39
C ALA A 138 5.64 -1.61 -8.04
N ILE A 139 6.30 -2.45 -7.25
CA ILE A 139 6.83 -3.74 -7.72
C ILE A 139 5.69 -4.76 -7.65
N THR A 140 4.98 -4.94 -8.76
CA THR A 140 3.74 -5.74 -8.80
C THR A 140 3.98 -7.22 -9.05
N ARG A 141 5.09 -7.54 -9.72
CA ARG A 141 5.45 -8.92 -10.07
C ARG A 141 6.93 -9.15 -9.87
N LEU A 142 7.29 -10.40 -9.63
CA LEU A 142 8.65 -10.90 -9.71
C LEU A 142 8.74 -11.76 -10.97
N ALA A 143 9.74 -11.48 -11.80
CA ALA A 143 10.04 -12.23 -13.00
C ALA A 143 11.26 -13.11 -12.75
N GLN A 144 11.21 -14.34 -13.24
CA GLN A 144 12.33 -15.29 -13.20
C GLN A 144 12.53 -15.88 -14.58
N SER A 145 13.78 -15.97 -15.04
CA SER A 145 14.12 -16.67 -16.27
C SER A 145 14.95 -17.91 -15.97
N SER A 146 14.72 -19.00 -16.70
CA SER A 146 15.59 -20.18 -16.69
C SER A 146 16.86 -19.97 -17.52
N MET A 147 16.93 -18.89 -18.30
CA MET A 147 18.09 -18.52 -19.12
C MET A 147 18.60 -17.13 -18.74
N ASP A 148 19.78 -16.80 -19.24
CA ASP A 148 20.38 -15.49 -19.03
C ASP A 148 19.51 -14.41 -19.71
N VAL A 149 19.09 -13.38 -18.96
CA VAL A 149 18.42 -12.22 -19.55
C VAL A 149 19.49 -11.23 -20.03
N PRO A 150 19.60 -10.97 -21.34
CA PRO A 150 20.57 -10.01 -21.86
C PRO A 150 20.28 -8.59 -21.37
N VAL A 151 21.34 -7.81 -21.13
CA VAL A 151 21.26 -6.39 -20.75
C VAL A 151 20.37 -5.58 -21.69
N ALA A 152 20.39 -5.87 -22.99
CA ALA A 152 19.54 -5.19 -23.97
C ALA A 152 18.04 -5.47 -23.75
N MET A 153 17.65 -6.70 -23.37
CA MET A 153 16.27 -7.04 -23.04
C MET A 153 15.82 -6.36 -21.75
N CYS A 154 16.73 -6.25 -20.79
CA CYS A 154 16.54 -5.51 -19.55
C CYS A 154 16.30 -4.02 -19.78
N ALA A 155 17.14 -3.38 -20.59
CA ALA A 155 16.99 -1.97 -20.93
C ALA A 155 15.69 -1.70 -21.71
N ALA A 156 15.30 -2.60 -22.61
CA ALA A 156 14.05 -2.51 -23.37
C ALA A 156 12.80 -2.93 -22.59
N ARG A 157 12.95 -3.49 -21.37
CA ARG A 157 11.89 -4.13 -20.57
C ARG A 157 11.02 -5.12 -21.38
N SER A 158 11.65 -5.83 -22.31
CA SER A 158 10.99 -6.83 -23.16
C SER A 158 11.39 -8.22 -22.69
N PHE A 159 10.51 -8.87 -21.92
CA PHE A 159 10.78 -10.18 -21.33
C PHE A 159 9.84 -11.23 -21.92
N THR A 160 10.33 -12.01 -22.88
CA THR A 160 9.55 -13.05 -23.57
C THR A 160 9.77 -14.46 -23.00
N MET A 161 10.82 -14.67 -22.21
CA MET A 161 11.23 -15.96 -21.65
C MET A 161 11.31 -15.93 -20.12
N VAL A 162 10.33 -15.28 -19.48
CA VAL A 162 10.27 -15.18 -18.02
C VAL A 162 8.92 -15.66 -17.51
N THR A 163 8.97 -16.33 -16.37
CA THR A 163 7.78 -16.68 -15.59
C THR A 163 7.55 -15.56 -14.58
N TYR A 164 6.30 -15.11 -14.46
CA TYR A 164 5.91 -14.08 -13.51
C TYR A 164 5.17 -14.69 -12.33
N ARG A 165 5.45 -14.19 -11.14
CA ARG A 165 4.61 -14.40 -9.95
C ARG A 165 4.22 -13.05 -9.34
N PRO A 166 3.04 -12.94 -8.74
CA PRO A 166 2.63 -11.70 -8.08
C PRO A 166 3.54 -11.41 -6.88
N ASN A 167 3.90 -10.14 -6.68
CA ASN A 167 4.63 -9.69 -5.50
C ASN A 167 3.63 -9.10 -4.50
N ILE A 168 3.20 -9.91 -3.53
CA ILE A 168 2.24 -9.51 -2.52
C ILE A 168 2.91 -9.64 -1.15
N VAL A 169 2.86 -8.56 -0.39
CA VAL A 169 3.37 -8.47 0.98
C VAL A 169 2.30 -7.98 1.92
N GLN A 170 2.44 -8.37 3.19
CA GLN A 170 1.57 -7.88 4.25
C GLN A 170 2.13 -6.58 4.81
N GLY A 171 1.23 -5.63 5.04
CA GLY A 171 1.47 -4.42 5.80
C GLY A 171 0.52 -4.37 6.99
N SER A 172 1.01 -3.86 8.11
CA SER A 172 0.17 -3.57 9.27
C SER A 172 0.53 -2.24 9.91
N LEU A 173 -0.44 -1.65 10.59
CA LEU A 173 -0.29 -0.36 11.25
C LEU A 173 -1.14 -0.32 12.51
N GLN A 174 -0.54 0.12 13.61
CA GLN A 174 -1.20 0.31 14.88
C GLN A 174 -1.20 1.80 15.21
N ILE A 175 -2.39 2.38 15.39
CA ILE A 175 -2.55 3.79 15.77
C ILE A 175 -2.81 3.83 17.28
N ASN A 176 -1.84 4.25 18.08
CA ASN A 176 -1.99 4.35 19.53
C ASN A 176 -2.35 5.77 19.94
N GLY A 177 -3.13 5.92 21.02
CA GLY A 177 -3.60 7.21 21.54
C GLY A 177 -4.85 7.74 20.84
N LEU A 178 -5.61 6.88 20.14
CA LEU A 178 -6.76 7.27 19.34
C LEU A 178 -7.99 6.42 19.68
N THR A 179 -9.13 7.07 19.90
CA THR A 179 -10.42 6.42 20.10
C THR A 179 -11.44 7.03 19.14
N LEU A 180 -12.08 6.19 18.33
CA LEU A 180 -13.00 6.61 17.27
C LEU A 180 -14.23 5.72 17.20
N SER A 181 -15.32 6.25 16.66
CA SER A 181 -16.43 5.44 16.17
C SER A 181 -16.05 4.68 14.89
N GLY A 182 -16.73 3.58 14.60
CA GLY A 182 -16.50 2.78 13.39
C GLY A 182 -16.69 3.57 12.09
N PHE A 183 -17.64 4.51 12.08
CA PHE A 183 -17.82 5.43 10.94
C PHE A 183 -16.57 6.31 10.71
N GLN A 184 -16.06 6.95 11.77
CA GLN A 184 -14.85 7.78 11.68
C GLN A 184 -13.63 6.95 11.30
N LEU A 185 -13.50 5.73 11.85
CA LEU A 185 -12.41 4.83 11.52
C LEU A 185 -12.46 4.41 10.04
N ARG A 186 -13.65 4.09 9.50
CA ARG A 186 -13.81 3.79 8.07
C ARG A 186 -13.38 4.97 7.19
N SER A 187 -13.81 6.19 7.53
CA SER A 187 -13.40 7.41 6.80
C SER A 187 -11.89 7.58 6.82
N LEU A 188 -11.28 7.46 8.00
CA LEU A 188 -9.84 7.56 8.22
C LEU A 188 -9.07 6.52 7.39
N VAL A 189 -9.51 5.25 7.42
CA VAL A 189 -8.90 4.15 6.67
C VAL A 189 -8.96 4.39 5.17
N GLY A 190 -10.10 4.87 4.64
CA GLY A 190 -10.24 5.21 3.23
C GLY A 190 -9.25 6.30 2.79
N GLN A 191 -9.03 7.31 3.62
CA GLN A 191 -8.03 8.36 3.36
C GLN A 191 -6.60 7.85 3.44
N ILE A 192 -6.26 7.03 4.45
CA ILE A 192 -4.94 6.39 4.56
C ILE A 192 -4.64 5.57 3.31
N GLN A 193 -5.59 4.75 2.87
CA GLN A 193 -5.45 3.93 1.67
C GLN A 193 -5.21 4.80 0.42
N SER A 194 -5.96 5.90 0.29
CA SER A 194 -5.79 6.87 -0.80
C SER A 194 -4.40 7.52 -0.78
N LEU A 195 -3.97 8.05 0.36
CA LEU A 195 -2.67 8.70 0.54
C LEU A 195 -1.51 7.75 0.24
N LEU A 196 -1.56 6.51 0.76
CA LEU A 196 -0.54 5.50 0.48
C LEU A 196 -0.50 5.13 -1.00
N SER A 197 -1.66 5.03 -1.66
CA SER A 197 -1.73 4.70 -3.09
C SER A 197 -1.15 5.81 -3.96
N PHE A 198 -1.58 7.05 -3.77
CA PHE A 198 -1.22 8.15 -4.67
C PHE A 198 0.11 8.81 -4.33
N ARG A 199 0.45 8.93 -3.05
CA ARG A 199 1.69 9.61 -2.63
C ARG A 199 2.87 8.67 -2.51
N SER A 200 2.63 7.43 -2.10
CA SER A 200 3.69 6.44 -1.84
C SER A 200 3.70 5.31 -2.87
N HIS A 201 2.84 5.36 -3.89
CA HIS A 201 2.76 4.34 -4.95
C HIS A 201 2.50 2.92 -4.43
N VAL A 202 1.83 2.79 -3.28
CA VAL A 202 1.43 1.48 -2.75
C VAL A 202 0.26 0.94 -3.56
N ARG A 203 0.37 -0.28 -4.09
CA ARG A 203 -0.74 -0.91 -4.81
C ARG A 203 -1.41 -1.95 -3.93
N PHE A 204 -2.55 -1.60 -3.36
CA PHE A 204 -3.34 -2.51 -2.52
C PHE A 204 -3.91 -3.68 -3.32
N GLN A 205 -3.76 -4.89 -2.78
CA GLN A 205 -4.37 -6.12 -3.30
C GLN A 205 -5.67 -6.44 -2.56
N THR A 206 -5.73 -6.06 -1.28
CA THR A 206 -6.92 -6.16 -0.44
C THR A 206 -7.23 -4.79 0.18
N PRO A 207 -8.51 -4.49 0.48
CA PRO A 207 -8.86 -3.32 1.25
C PRO A 207 -8.25 -3.41 2.65
N ILE A 208 -7.93 -2.27 3.25
CA ILE A 208 -7.44 -2.23 4.63
C ILE A 208 -8.55 -2.72 5.56
N THR A 209 -8.24 -3.76 6.34
CA THR A 209 -9.10 -4.28 7.40
C THR A 209 -8.66 -3.69 8.74
N TYR A 210 -9.60 -3.57 9.69
CA TYR A 210 -9.33 -2.95 10.98
C TYR A 210 -10.04 -3.65 12.15
N SER A 211 -9.42 -3.58 13.32
CA SER A 211 -9.89 -4.22 14.56
C SER A 211 -9.72 -3.34 15.79
#